data_AF-A0A962I9F3-F1
#
_entry.id   AF-A0A962I9F3-F1
#
_cell.length_a   1.000
_cell.length_b   1.000
_cell.length_c   1.000
_cell.angle_alpha   90.00
_cell.angle_beta   90.00
_cell.angle_gamma   90.00
#
_symmetry.space_group_name_H-M   'P 1'
#
loop_
_entity.id
_entity.type
_entity.pdbx_description
1 polymer ?
#
loop_
_entity_poly.entity_id
_entity_poly.type
_entity_poly.pdbx_seq_one_letter_code
_entity_poly.pdbx_strand_id
1 'polypeptide(L)'
;CITFTQNADEPDLREMLRVPAHNTEQDLYVSEALPTARVMVKDEDVCLHCGLCAERCPTGAWDMQKFLLEMTHAGPGCRPPAAARAA
;
A
#
# COMPACT_ATOMS: atom_id res chain seq x y z
N CYS A 1 1.35 -2.83 -2.80
CA CYS A 1 1.63 -2.63 -1.36
C CYS A 1 2.02 -3.97 -0.71
N ILE A 2 3.04 -3.95 0.16
CA ILE A 2 3.82 -5.04 0.80
C ILE A 2 3.70 -6.48 0.24
N THR A 3 4.85 -7.09 -0.08
CA THR A 3 4.95 -8.49 -0.51
C THR A 3 5.88 -9.28 0.41
N PHE A 4 5.48 -10.49 0.82
CA PHE A 4 6.37 -11.42 1.53
C PHE A 4 6.90 -12.45 0.53
N THR A 5 8.20 -12.43 0.26
CA THR A 5 8.82 -13.26 -0.78
C THR A 5 10.20 -13.77 -0.35
N GLN A 6 10.81 -14.66 -1.15
CA GLN A 6 12.19 -15.08 -0.93
C GLN A 6 13.14 -13.91 -1.22
N ASN A 7 14.25 -13.83 -0.48
CA ASN A 7 15.25 -12.81 -0.77
C ASN A 7 15.99 -13.18 -2.07
N ALA A 8 16.29 -12.18 -2.89
CA ALA A 8 16.99 -12.31 -4.16
C ALA A 8 17.74 -11.01 -4.47
N ASP A 9 18.57 -11.02 -5.51
CA ASP A 9 19.16 -9.79 -6.05
C ASP A 9 18.05 -8.87 -6.57
N GLU A 10 18.27 -7.56 -6.52
CA GLU A 10 17.24 -6.56 -6.79
C GLU A 10 16.47 -6.76 -8.12
N PRO A 11 17.13 -7.05 -9.26
CA PRO A 11 16.42 -7.25 -10.52
C PRO A 11 15.42 -8.41 -10.46
N ASP A 12 15.80 -9.52 -9.84
CA ASP A 12 14.93 -10.68 -9.67
C ASP A 12 13.83 -10.40 -8.64
N LEU A 13 14.18 -9.72 -7.55
CA LEU A 13 13.25 -9.35 -6.50
C LEU A 13 12.09 -8.49 -7.04
N ARG A 14 12.40 -7.55 -7.96
CA ARG A 14 11.41 -6.67 -8.62
C ARG A 14 10.37 -7.45 -9.43
N GLU A 15 10.75 -8.55 -10.05
CA GLU A 15 9.84 -9.43 -10.80
C GLU A 15 9.03 -10.38 -9.90
N MET A 16 9.55 -10.70 -8.72
CA MET A 16 8.92 -11.62 -7.76
C MET A 16 7.82 -10.98 -6.90
N LEU A 17 7.65 -9.65 -6.96
CA LEU A 17 6.60 -8.95 -6.21
C LEU A 17 5.21 -9.32 -6.73
N ARG A 18 4.15 -9.02 -5.96
CA ARG A 18 2.75 -9.27 -6.39
C ARG A 18 2.41 -8.63 -7.74
N VAL A 19 3.07 -7.51 -8.04
CA VAL A 19 3.07 -6.82 -9.32
C VAL A 19 4.54 -6.43 -9.57
N PRO A 20 5.09 -6.63 -10.78
CA PRO A 20 6.48 -6.29 -11.06
C PRO A 20 6.78 -4.80 -10.85
N ALA A 21 7.90 -4.50 -10.19
CA ALA A 21 8.34 -3.13 -9.90
C ALA A 21 9.29 -2.58 -10.98
N HIS A 22 8.73 -2.09 -12.07
CA HIS A 22 9.49 -1.57 -13.24
C HIS A 22 10.19 -0.23 -12.99
N ASN A 23 9.74 0.55 -12.01
CA ASN A 23 10.35 1.84 -11.67
C ASN A 23 11.63 1.66 -10.85
N THR A 24 12.79 1.80 -11.49
CA THR A 24 14.11 1.66 -10.85
C THR A 24 14.61 2.94 -10.18
N GLU A 25 13.97 4.09 -10.41
CA GLU A 25 14.32 5.34 -9.71
C GLU A 25 13.80 5.35 -8.27
N GLN A 26 12.77 4.53 -8.01
CA GLN A 26 12.21 4.33 -6.68
C GLN A 26 12.84 3.09 -6.01
N ASP A 27 13.38 3.31 -4.81
CA ASP A 27 13.95 2.26 -3.98
C ASP A 27 12.86 1.32 -3.45
N LEU A 28 13.18 0.03 -3.37
CA LEU A 28 12.41 -0.95 -2.64
C LEU A 28 12.85 -1.00 -1.17
N TYR A 29 11.91 -0.88 -0.24
CA TYR A 29 12.23 -1.06 1.18
C TYR A 29 12.10 -2.53 1.57
N VAL A 30 13.23 -3.17 1.85
CA VAL A 30 13.32 -4.60 2.17
C VAL A 30 13.61 -4.79 3.65
N SER A 31 12.85 -5.63 4.34
CA SER A 31 13.12 -6.00 5.73
C SER A 31 14.34 -6.91 5.84
N GLU A 32 14.86 -7.05 7.06
CA GLU A 32 15.72 -8.18 7.38
C GLU A 32 15.01 -9.53 7.14
N ALA A 33 15.80 -10.61 7.12
CA ALA A 33 15.27 -11.96 7.01
C ALA A 33 14.35 -12.27 8.20
N LEU A 34 13.10 -12.63 7.88
CA LEU A 34 12.11 -13.00 8.89
C LEU A 34 12.32 -14.45 9.34
N PRO A 35 11.78 -14.85 10.51
CA PRO A 35 11.83 -16.24 10.97
C PRO A 35 11.22 -17.27 9.98
N THR A 36 10.40 -16.80 9.05
CA THR A 36 9.85 -17.62 7.95
C THR A 36 10.81 -17.81 6.77
N ALA A 37 12.07 -17.39 6.89
CA ALA A 37 13.09 -17.37 5.84
C ALA A 37 12.73 -16.54 4.59
N ARG A 38 11.79 -15.60 4.73
CA ARG A 38 11.34 -14.66 3.69
C ARG A 38 11.70 -13.23 4.09
N VAL A 39 11.68 -12.33 3.13
CA VAL A 39 11.75 -10.88 3.34
C VAL A 39 10.38 -10.26 3.08
N MET A 40 10.11 -9.15 3.78
CA MET A 40 9.00 -8.28 3.46
C MET A 40 9.52 -7.12 2.61
N VAL A 41 8.93 -6.93 1.44
CA VAL A 41 9.30 -5.85 0.51
C VAL A 41 8.15 -4.87 0.42
N LYS A 42 8.41 -3.58 0.68
CA LYS A 42 7.49 -2.49 0.42
C LYS A 42 7.93 -1.75 -0.83
N ASP A 43 6.99 -1.66 -1.76
CA ASP A 43 7.10 -0.87 -2.97
C ASP A 43 6.20 0.37 -2.81
N GLU A 44 6.81 1.55 -2.83
CA GLU A 44 6.10 2.83 -2.72
C GLU A 44 5.41 3.27 -4.01
N ASP A 45 5.87 2.79 -5.18
CA ASP A 45 5.28 3.15 -6.48
C ASP A 45 3.80 2.72 -6.53
N VAL A 46 3.47 1.62 -5.85
CA VAL A 46 2.11 1.07 -5.72
C VAL A 46 1.50 1.25 -4.32
N CYS A 47 2.12 2.03 -3.44
CA CYS A 47 1.66 2.25 -2.07
C CYS A 47 0.66 3.41 -2.04
N LEU A 48 -0.59 3.14 -1.63
CA LEU A 48 -1.62 4.18 -1.48
C LEU A 48 -1.60 4.88 -0.13
N HIS A 49 -0.58 4.63 0.70
CA HIS A 49 -0.47 5.17 2.06
C HIS A 49 -1.71 4.94 2.94
N CYS A 50 -2.43 3.84 2.73
CA CYS A 50 -3.67 3.52 3.46
C CYS A 50 -3.46 3.19 4.95
N GLY A 51 -2.22 3.05 5.41
CA GLY A 51 -1.88 2.75 6.81
C GLY A 51 -2.17 1.33 7.29
N LEU A 52 -2.82 0.50 6.47
CA LEU A 52 -3.20 -0.87 6.85
C LEU A 52 -2.01 -1.76 7.23
N CYS A 53 -0.83 -1.50 6.67
CA CYS A 53 0.40 -2.23 7.02
C CYS A 53 0.95 -1.82 8.39
N ALA A 54 0.92 -0.53 8.73
CA ALA A 54 1.36 -0.03 10.02
C ALA A 54 0.38 -0.42 11.13
N GLU A 55 -0.94 -0.27 10.91
CA GLU A 55 -1.95 -0.58 11.93
C GLU A 55 -2.00 -2.08 12.29
N ARG A 56 -1.69 -2.96 11.33
CA ARG A 56 -1.74 -4.42 11.50
C ARG A 56 -0.38 -5.01 11.86
N CYS A 57 0.69 -4.21 11.97
CA CYS A 57 2.01 -4.74 12.25
C CYS A 57 2.11 -5.18 13.72
N PRO A 58 2.19 -6.49 14.03
CA PRO A 58 2.20 -6.96 15.42
C PRO A 58 3.50 -6.60 16.17
N THR A 59 4.56 -6.28 15.43
CA THR A 59 5.89 -5.94 15.98
C THR A 59 6.18 -4.44 15.93
N GLY A 60 5.32 -3.62 15.31
CA GLY A 60 5.59 -2.19 15.12
C GLY A 60 6.78 -1.90 14.18
N ALA A 61 7.14 -2.82 13.29
CA ALA A 61 8.23 -2.61 12.33
C ALA A 61 7.94 -1.53 11.26
N TRP A 62 6.66 -1.18 11.09
CA TRP A 62 6.21 -0.15 10.16
C TRP A 62 5.42 0.90 10.91
N ASP A 63 5.77 2.16 10.69
CA ASP A 63 5.02 3.31 11.18
C ASP A 63 4.61 4.18 10.00
N MET A 64 3.48 4.89 10.16
CA MET A 64 3.03 5.91 9.23
C MET A 64 3.26 7.27 9.86
N GLN A 65 3.81 8.21 9.10
CA GLN A 65 3.88 9.58 9.57
C GLN A 65 2.47 10.11 9.82
N LYS A 66 2.29 10.79 10.95
CA LYS A 66 1.03 11.48 11.26
C LYS A 66 0.86 12.67 10.32
N PHE A 67 -0.30 12.78 9.68
CA PHE A 67 -0.67 13.94 8.88
C PHE A 67 -2.13 14.33 9.15
N LEU A 68 -2.45 15.59 8.91
CA LEU A 68 -3.83 16.09 8.96
C LEU A 68 -4.48 15.86 7.59
N LEU A 69 -5.57 15.10 7.58
CA LEU A 69 -6.37 14.88 6.38
C LEU A 69 -7.69 15.66 6.52
N GLU A 70 -7.86 16.72 5.73
CA GLU A 70 -9.12 17.45 5.63
C GLU A 70 -9.96 16.86 4.49
N MET A 71 -10.96 16.05 4.83
CA MET A 71 -11.79 15.36 3.86
C MET A 71 -13.00 16.19 3.44
N THR A 72 -13.26 16.24 2.13
CA THR A 72 -14.54 16.73 1.61
C THR A 72 -15.63 15.73 1.94
N HIS A 73 -16.66 16.17 2.66
CA HIS A 73 -17.79 15.32 3.02
C HIS A 73 -18.87 15.40 1.93
N ALA A 74 -19.21 14.25 1.33
CA ALA A 74 -20.36 14.19 0.42
C ALA A 74 -21.67 14.29 1.24
N GLY A 75 -22.56 15.19 0.84
CA GLY A 75 -23.86 15.41 1.50
C GLY A 75 -25.04 15.22 0.54
N PRO A 76 -26.29 15.40 1.01
CA PRO A 76 -27.49 15.33 0.18
C PRO A 76 -27.43 16.22 -1.07
N GLY A 77 -26.73 17.35 -1.00
CA GLY A 77 -26.50 18.26 -2.13
C GLY A 77 -25.57 17.74 -3.22
N CYS A 78 -24.83 16.64 -2.98
CA CYS A 78 -23.99 15.99 -3.98
C CYS A 78 -24.74 14.94 -4.80
N ARG A 79 -26.00 14.63 -4.47
CA ARG A 79 -26.82 13.66 -5.21
C ARG A 79 -27.62 14.40 -6.29
N PRO A 80 -27.67 13.90 -7.53
CA PRO A 80 -28.66 14.40 -8.48
C PRO A 80 -30.07 14.18 -7.88
N PRO A 81 -31.03 15.09 -8.11
CA PRO A 81 -32.39 14.89 -7.64
C PRO A 81 -32.89 13.54 -8.18
N ALA A 82 -33.48 12.73 -7.30
CA ALA A 82 -34.06 11.45 -7.71
C ALA A 82 -35.06 11.75 -8.83
N ALA A 83 -34.79 11.26 -10.04
CA ALA A 83 -35.73 11.38 -11.14
C ALA A 83 -37.05 10.77 -10.66
N ALA A 84 -38.10 11.60 -10.59
CA ALA A 84 -39.43 11.13 -10.25
C ALA A 84 -39.75 9.98 -11.21
N ARG A 85 -39.93 8.77 -10.68
CA ARG A 85 -40.42 7.65 -11.47
C ARG A 85 -41.79 8.05 -12.00
N ALA A 86 -41.87 8.29 -13.31
CA ALA A 86 -43.13 8.54 -13.98
C ALA A 86 -44.02 7.30 -13.80
N ALA A 87 -45.21 7.53 -13.25
CA ALA A 87 -46.28 6.54 -13.13
C ALA A 87 -47.00 6.37 -14.48
#